data_AF-A0A0V1N7Y1-F1
#
_entry.id   AF-A0A0V1N7Y1-F1
#
_cell.length_a   1.000
_cell.length_b   1.000
_cell.length_c   1.000
_cell.angle_alpha   90.00
_cell.angle_beta   90.00
_cell.angle_gamma   90.00
#
_symmetry.space_group_name_H-M   'P 1'
#
loop_
_entity.id
_entity.type
_entity.pdbx_description
1 polymer ?
#
loop_
_entity_poly.entity_id
_entity_poly.type
_entity_poly.pdbx_seq_one_letter_code
_entity_poly.pdbx_strand_id
1 'polypeptide(L)'
;MVKVPSIVHNYNMHMGGVDLNNMLSGLYRVSYKSRNWTKAIFFWVIAMAATNEWLLYRREYELFSGQKSDSMDLLAFMTSISESLCLTNKALTPQRGR
;
A
#
# COMPACT_ATOMS: atom_id res chain seq x y z
N MET A 1 29.02 -20.82 21.00
CA MET A 1 27.77 -20.10 20.68
C MET A 1 27.90 -18.68 21.26
N VAL A 2 27.94 -17.65 20.43
CA VAL A 2 28.16 -16.26 20.90
C VAL A 2 26.83 -15.71 21.42
N LYS A 3 26.82 -15.21 22.66
CA LYS A 3 25.63 -14.63 23.27
C LYS A 3 25.38 -13.27 22.62
N VAL A 4 24.35 -13.16 21.79
CA VAL A 4 23.99 -11.91 21.12
C VAL A 4 23.45 -10.94 22.17
N PRO A 5 23.95 -9.70 22.24
CA PRO A 5 23.41 -8.68 23.14
C PRO A 5 21.92 -8.45 22.87
N SER A 6 21.13 -8.25 23.93
CA SER A 6 19.69 -7.99 23.82
C SER A 6 19.37 -6.80 22.90
N ILE A 7 20.24 -5.79 22.87
CA ILE A 7 20.10 -4.63 22.00
C ILE A 7 20.19 -4.98 20.50
N VAL A 8 21.09 -5.89 20.12
CA VAL A 8 21.24 -6.35 18.73
C VAL A 8 20.02 -7.18 18.33
N HIS A 9 19.53 -8.04 19.23
CA HIS A 9 18.29 -8.77 19.00
C HIS A 9 17.10 -7.83 18.81
N ASN A 10 16.93 -6.84 19.67
CA ASN A 10 15.84 -5.87 19.56
C ASN A 10 15.92 -5.07 18.23
N TYR A 11 17.11 -4.62 17.83
CA TYR A 11 17.31 -3.97 16.54
C TYR A 11 16.88 -4.86 15.37
N ASN A 12 17.38 -6.09 15.32
CA ASN A 12 17.07 -7.03 14.23
C ASN A 12 15.57 -7.38 14.15
N MET A 13 14.88 -7.41 15.29
CA MET A 13 13.43 -7.65 15.35
C MET A 13 12.60 -6.50 14.75
N HIS A 14 13.10 -5.26 14.76
CA HIS A 14 12.32 -4.08 14.36
C HIS A 14 12.85 -3.35 13.11
N MET A 15 14.08 -3.65 12.64
CA MET A 15 14.71 -2.92 11.53
C MET A 15 14.01 -3.08 10.16
N GLY A 16 13.24 -4.14 9.96
CA GLY A 16 12.70 -4.53 8.65
C GLY A 16 11.51 -3.71 8.14
N GLY A 17 10.98 -2.76 8.91
CA GLY A 17 9.77 -2.01 8.54
C GLY A 17 9.93 -1.18 7.26
N VAL A 18 11.08 -0.52 7.09
CA VAL A 18 11.36 0.32 5.92
C VAL A 18 11.53 -0.53 4.66
N ASP A 19 12.27 -1.63 4.76
CA ASP A 19 12.50 -2.57 3.65
C ASP A 19 11.20 -3.23 3.20
N LEU A 20 10.35 -3.62 4.16
CA LEU A 20 9.03 -4.16 3.87
C LEU A 20 8.19 -3.15 3.08
N ASN A 21 8.10 -1.90 3.53
CA ASN A 21 7.33 -0.88 2.82
C ASN A 21 7.90 -0.59 1.42
N ASN A 22 9.23 -0.54 1.28
CA ASN A 22 9.88 -0.34 -0.02
C ASN A 22 9.56 -1.51 -0.98
N MET A 23 9.60 -2.74 -0.49
CA MET A 23 9.22 -3.93 -1.26
C MET A 23 7.74 -3.85 -1.69
N LEU A 24 6.82 -3.65 -0.75
CA LEU A 24 5.37 -3.59 -1.02
C LEU A 24 5.03 -2.45 -2.00
N SER A 25 5.59 -1.26 -1.78
CA SER A 25 5.37 -0.08 -2.65
C SER A 25 5.99 -0.27 -4.04
N GLY A 26 6.95 -1.18 -4.19
CA GLY A 26 7.59 -1.52 -5.46
C GLY A 26 6.80 -2.50 -6.32
N LEU A 27 6.03 -3.42 -5.71
CA LEU A 27 5.34 -4.52 -6.41
C LEU A 27 4.34 -4.02 -7.46
N TYR A 28 3.48 -3.07 -7.08
CA TYR A 28 2.40 -2.56 -7.94
C TYR A 28 2.50 -1.05 -8.15
N ARG A 29 3.74 -0.53 -8.15
CA ARG A 29 3.98 0.90 -8.33
C ARG A 29 3.56 1.36 -9.72
N VAL A 30 2.85 2.48 -9.79
CA VAL A 30 2.65 3.19 -11.06
C VAL A 30 4.00 3.69 -11.56
N SER A 31 4.56 3.00 -12.55
CA SER A 31 5.82 3.41 -13.18
C SER A 31 5.56 4.57 -14.13
N TYR A 32 5.97 5.77 -13.75
CA TYR A 32 5.85 6.97 -14.58
C TYR A 32 7.24 7.57 -14.83
N LYS A 33 7.74 7.44 -16.07
CA LYS A 33 9.02 8.04 -16.48
C LYS A 33 8.82 9.52 -16.75
N SER A 34 9.09 10.37 -15.75
CA SER A 34 9.07 11.83 -15.91
C SER A 34 10.42 12.46 -15.59
N ARG A 35 10.77 13.52 -16.32
CA ARG A 35 11.83 14.46 -15.91
C ARG A 35 11.38 15.38 -14.76
N ASN A 36 10.08 15.41 -14.45
CA ASN A 36 9.53 16.22 -13.37
C ASN A 36 9.52 15.40 -12.06
N TRP A 37 10.46 15.73 -11.16
CA TRP A 37 10.62 15.08 -9.85
C TRP A 37 9.38 15.20 -8.96
N THR A 38 8.58 16.26 -9.10
CA THR A 38 7.34 16.44 -8.33
C THR A 38 6.32 15.35 -8.65
N LYS A 39 6.21 14.93 -9.92
CA LYS A 39 5.34 13.81 -10.31
C LYS A 39 5.80 12.49 -9.72
N ALA A 40 7.12 12.28 -9.61
CA ALA A 40 7.67 11.09 -8.99
C ALA A 40 7.30 11.00 -7.51
N ILE A 41 7.42 12.12 -6.77
CA ILE A 41 6.98 12.20 -5.36
C ILE A 41 5.47 11.97 -5.24
N PHE A 42 4.66 12.59 -6.10
CA PHE A 42 3.21 12.45 -6.08
C PHE A 42 2.76 10.97 -6.18
N PHE A 43 3.26 10.24 -7.18
CA PHE A 43 2.92 8.82 -7.34
C PHE A 43 3.51 7.95 -6.23
N TRP A 44 4.68 8.31 -5.71
CA TRP A 44 5.29 7.61 -4.58
C TRP A 44 4.45 7.73 -3.30
N VAL A 45 3.93 8.93 -2.99
CA VAL A 45 3.04 9.14 -1.84
C VAL A 45 1.76 8.33 -1.97
N ILE A 46 1.14 8.28 -3.16
CA ILE A 46 -0.06 7.47 -3.41
C ILE A 46 0.23 5.98 -3.20
N ALA A 47 1.35 5.49 -3.74
CA ALA A 47 1.75 4.10 -3.57
C ALA A 47 1.96 3.74 -2.09
N MET A 48 2.65 4.60 -1.32
CA MET A 48 2.83 4.40 0.13
C MET A 48 1.52 4.46 0.91
N ALA A 49 0.61 5.38 0.55
CA ALA A 49 -0.68 5.49 1.23
C ALA A 49 -1.47 4.18 1.05
N ALA A 50 -1.56 3.68 -0.17
CA ALA A 50 -2.32 2.47 -0.48
C ALA A 50 -1.69 1.20 0.13
N THR A 51 -0.35 1.08 0.17
CA THR A 51 0.31 -0.06 0.86
C THR A 51 0.12 -0.01 2.36
N ASN A 52 0.19 1.17 2.98
CA ASN A 52 -0.08 1.34 4.41
C ASN A 52 -1.54 1.08 4.75
N GLU A 53 -2.47 1.53 3.92
CA GLU A 53 -3.90 1.25 4.06
C GLU A 53 -4.18 -0.26 3.98
N TRP A 54 -3.54 -0.98 3.06
CA TRP A 54 -3.65 -2.44 3.00
C TRP A 54 -3.14 -3.12 4.28
N LEU A 55 -2.00 -2.67 4.84
CA LEU A 55 -1.48 -3.20 6.11
C LEU A 55 -2.45 -2.95 7.27
N LEU A 56 -3.08 -1.77 7.31
CA LEU A 56 -4.10 -1.43 8.30
C LEU A 56 -5.36 -2.29 8.12
N TYR A 57 -5.88 -2.39 6.90
CA TYR A 57 -7.01 -3.26 6.55
C TYR A 57 -6.77 -4.69 7.01
N ARG A 58 -5.59 -5.27 6.74
CA ARG A 58 -5.28 -6.64 7.17
C ARG A 58 -5.23 -6.79 8.68
N ARG A 59 -4.75 -5.78 9.40
CA ARG A 59 -4.75 -5.76 10.87
C ARG A 59 -6.18 -5.70 11.41
N GLU A 60 -7.04 -4.87 10.83
CA GLU A 60 -8.44 -4.76 11.25
C GLU A 60 -9.24 -6.02 10.91
N TYR A 61 -9.02 -6.60 9.72
CA TYR A 61 -9.61 -7.87 9.31
C TYR A 61 -9.25 -9.00 10.29
N GLU A 62 -8.00 -9.03 10.76
CA GLU A 62 -7.55 -9.99 11.77
C GLU A 62 -8.26 -9.83 13.13
N LEU A 63 -8.57 -8.59 13.50
CA LEU A 63 -9.24 -8.28 14.76
C LEU A 63 -10.75 -8.56 14.74
N PHE A 64 -11.41 -8.39 13.59
CA PHE A 64 -12.88 -8.37 13.52
C PHE A 64 -13.50 -9.46 12.62
N SER A 65 -12.77 -10.02 11.66
CA SER A 65 -13.36 -10.84 10.59
C SER A 65 -12.83 -12.27 10.54
N GLY A 66 -11.53 -12.49 10.71
CA GLY A 66 -10.95 -13.82 10.54
C GLY A 66 -9.43 -13.81 10.55
N GLN A 67 -8.79 -14.82 9.95
CA GLN A 67 -7.33 -14.84 9.88
C GLN A 67 -6.82 -13.87 8.80
N LYS A 68 -5.62 -13.33 9.04
CA LYS A 68 -4.92 -12.44 8.09
C LYS A 68 -4.57 -13.11 6.75
N SER A 69 -4.65 -14.44 6.65
CA SER A 69 -4.50 -15.19 5.40
C SER A 69 -5.71 -15.07 4.49
N ASP A 70 -6.88 -14.81 5.06
CA ASP A 70 -8.17 -14.84 4.37
C ASP A 70 -8.58 -13.44 3.88
N SER A 71 -7.90 -12.40 4.36
CA SER A 71 -8.01 -11.03 3.88
C SER A 71 -7.54 -10.90 2.43
N MET A 72 -8.01 -9.88 1.71
CA MET A 72 -7.54 -9.58 0.35
C MET A 72 -6.02 -9.45 0.27
N ASP A 73 -5.43 -10.05 -0.76
CA ASP A 73 -4.03 -9.79 -1.10
C ASP A 73 -3.83 -8.34 -1.57
N LEU A 74 -2.57 -7.91 -1.67
CA LEU A 74 -2.26 -6.52 -2.02
C LEU A 74 -2.78 -6.14 -3.41
N LEU A 75 -2.73 -7.05 -4.39
CA LEU A 75 -3.18 -6.75 -5.74
C LEU A 75 -4.70 -6.55 -5.77
N ALA A 76 -5.45 -7.47 -5.18
CA ALA A 76 -6.90 -7.40 -5.07
C ALA A 76 -7.34 -6.11 -4.34
N PHE A 77 -6.66 -5.77 -3.25
CA PHE A 77 -6.91 -4.53 -2.52
C PHE A 77 -6.67 -3.28 -3.39
N MET A 78 -5.52 -3.21 -4.07
CA MET A 78 -5.19 -2.09 -4.98
C MET A 78 -6.19 -1.98 -6.15
N THR A 79 -6.64 -3.10 -6.69
CA THR A 79 -7.67 -3.15 -7.73
C THR A 79 -8.99 -2.60 -7.21
N SER A 80 -9.42 -2.98 -6.00
CA SER A 80 -10.67 -2.47 -5.39
C SER A 80 -10.64 -0.95 -5.18
N ILE A 81 -9.51 -0.39 -4.75
CA ILE A 81 -9.30 1.06 -4.66
C ILE A 81 -9.42 1.70 -6.04
N SER A 82 -8.75 1.14 -7.04
CA SER A 82 -8.75 1.65 -8.41
C SER A 82 -10.15 1.65 -9.02
N GLU A 83 -10.89 0.56 -8.87
CA GLU A 83 -12.28 0.44 -9.32
C GLU A 83 -13.17 1.48 -8.64
N SER A 84 -13.08 1.58 -7.31
CA SER A 84 -13.85 2.55 -6.52
C SER A 84 -13.59 3.99 -6.99
N LEU A 85 -12.32 4.36 -7.19
CA LEU A 85 -11.94 5.69 -7.69
C LEU A 85 -12.38 5.94 -9.14
N CYS A 86 -12.30 4.95 -10.02
CA CYS A 86 -12.74 5.07 -11.41
C CYS A 86 -14.27 5.16 -11.57
N LEU A 87 -15.02 4.59 -10.63
CA LEU A 87 -16.49 4.66 -10.61
C LEU A 87 -17.00 5.91 -9.91
N THR A 88 -16.20 6.48 -8.99
CA THR A 88 -16.49 7.76 -8.36
C THR A 88 -16.54 8.85 -9.44
N ASN A 89 -17.68 9.53 -9.56
CA ASN A 89 -18.04 10.57 -10.55
C ASN A 89 -18.66 10.13 -11.90
N LYS A 90 -18.85 8.84 -12.19
CA LYS A 90 -19.65 8.45 -13.38
C LYS A 90 -21.13 8.85 -13.28
N ALA A 91 -21.63 9.11 -12.08
CA ALA A 91 -22.98 9.62 -11.84
C ALA A 91 -23.12 11.15 -12.01
N LEU A 92 -22.01 11.90 -12.15
CA LEU A 92 -22.01 13.37 -12.09
C LEU A 92 -21.77 14.07 -13.43
N THR A 93 -21.56 13.37 -14.54
CA THR A 93 -21.49 14.04 -15.85
C THR A 93 -22.91 14.38 -16.33
N PRO A 94 -23.28 15.67 -16.46
CA PRO A 94 -24.44 16.03 -17.28
C PRO A 94 -24.11 15.60 -18.70
N GLN A 95 -25.06 15.02 -19.42
CA GLN A 95 -24.90 14.80 -20.85
C GLN A 95 -24.51 16.14 -21.49
N ARG A 96 -23.32 16.21 -22.10
CA ARG A 96 -22.97 17.34 -22.96
C ARG A 96 -23.99 17.37 -24.08
N GLY A 97 -24.88 18.36 -24.02
CA GLY A 97 -25.81 18.68 -25.11
C GLY A 97 -25.02 18.88 -26.41
N ARG A 98 -25.64 18.44 -27.50
CA ARG A 98 -25.13 18.58 -28.88
C ARG A 98 -24.83 20.03 -29.23
#